data_AF-A0AAJ0DKU0-F1
#
_entry.id   AF-A0AAJ0DKU0-F1
#
_cell.length_a   1.000
_cell.length_b   1.000
_cell.length_c   1.000
_cell.angle_alpha   90.00
_cell.angle_beta   90.00
_cell.angle_gamma   90.00
#
_symmetry.space_group_name_H-M   'P 1'
#
loop_
_entity.id
_entity.type
_entity.pdbx_description
1 polymer ?
#
loop_
_entity_poly.entity_id
_entity_poly.type
_entity_poly.pdbx_seq_one_letter_code
_entity_poly.pdbx_strand_id
1 'polypeptide(L)'
;MSDPRKRREGNKTDESGYSISPSLFENLTIATKYVQQGDAIEIDQHDESCTTTLQRFLSVNAVLSTASSFAIRQQQAAEQDLPLQVIGEGFCGVIYDFPSRGLIIKAGRSNKKQEMWADHVAHVKMWEASKTTKSYAMPRPAYIVQVEDLQAWKIAHRKEIKSHSGFFFDPSAIMVSERILPLPRSIREALVSVFCPSDMKADASNNPANKHCLIRIYLGRRRMNQRVENKFSLRNFELTLDKMEILGVDPQQYVQPMAEALAVMHWAAQIDGADVEFVLGSSPERRISAQTLDSIDLEGDIITTWNMDESNVSIFLLDFNQCRRMPPTPKGIDDAVKAFWENDPYYPRPGYKEGSQEWMLWEQFKGHYLVKSYKILDDSATMPAEFLRRVEEHGNSAARQLFMGGPPLNSATASSSATPGRSSSIADTNEGNNNKKQRKYATLG
;
A
#
# COMPACT_ATOMS: atom_id res chain seq x y z
N MET A 1 -7.58 56.87 -55.45
CA MET A 1 -6.29 56.18 -55.34
C MET A 1 -5.53 56.80 -54.18
N SER A 2 -5.36 56.05 -53.09
CA SER A 2 -4.62 56.46 -51.89
C SER A 2 -3.97 55.20 -51.31
N ASP A 3 -2.64 55.08 -51.40
CA ASP A 3 -1.82 53.99 -50.82
C ASP A 3 -0.82 54.60 -49.82
N PRO A 4 -0.83 54.18 -48.55
CA PRO A 4 0.29 54.42 -47.65
C PRO A 4 0.97 53.10 -47.24
N ARG A 5 2.10 52.79 -47.89
CA ARG A 5 3.11 51.87 -47.37
C ARG A 5 4.13 52.64 -46.54
N LYS A 6 4.30 52.25 -45.28
CA LYS A 6 5.60 52.07 -44.60
C LYS A 6 5.37 51.56 -43.17
N ARG A 7 5.54 50.25 -42.98
CA ARG A 7 5.54 49.57 -41.68
C ARG A 7 6.98 49.52 -41.17
N ARG A 8 7.17 49.99 -39.94
CA ARG A 8 8.43 50.12 -39.19
C ARG A 8 9.07 48.77 -38.86
N GLU A 9 10.40 48.74 -38.95
CA GLU A 9 11.30 47.85 -38.24
C GLU A 9 11.22 48.08 -36.72
N GLY A 10 11.31 47.02 -35.93
CA GLY A 10 11.36 47.04 -34.47
C GLY A 10 12.53 46.24 -33.95
N ASN A 11 13.44 46.93 -33.26
CA ASN A 11 14.66 46.44 -32.64
C ASN A 11 14.41 45.42 -31.52
N LYS A 12 15.39 44.52 -31.38
CA LYS A 12 15.67 43.71 -30.18
C LYS A 12 16.23 44.60 -29.07
N THR A 13 15.72 44.42 -27.86
CA THR A 13 16.43 44.17 -26.57
C THR A 13 15.39 44.24 -25.47
N ASP A 14 15.31 43.25 -24.58
CA ASP A 14 14.84 43.43 -23.20
C ASP A 14 15.35 42.27 -22.33
N GLU A 15 16.33 42.58 -21.48
CA GLU A 15 16.56 41.90 -20.21
C GLU A 15 15.42 42.30 -19.25
N SER A 16 14.79 41.34 -18.58
CA SER A 16 14.01 41.64 -17.38
C SER A 16 14.26 40.57 -16.33
N GLY A 17 14.92 40.99 -15.25
CA GLY A 17 15.04 40.24 -14.01
C GLY A 17 13.67 40.11 -13.34
N TYR A 18 13.36 38.91 -12.87
CA TYR A 18 12.13 38.63 -12.12
C TYR A 18 12.19 39.33 -10.75
N SER A 19 11.41 40.39 -10.59
CA SER A 19 11.13 41.02 -9.29
C SER A 19 10.06 40.20 -8.57
N ILE A 20 10.42 39.60 -7.43
CA ILE A 20 9.46 39.00 -6.48
C ILE A 20 8.72 40.16 -5.80
N SER A 21 7.38 40.12 -5.73
CA SER A 21 6.58 41.23 -5.19
C SER A 21 6.71 41.34 -3.65
N PRO A 22 6.81 42.55 -3.07
CA PRO A 22 6.87 42.75 -1.61
C PRO A 22 5.69 42.17 -0.82
N SER A 23 4.52 42.02 -1.46
CA SER A 23 3.33 41.38 -0.88
C SER A 23 3.52 39.89 -0.56
N LEU A 24 4.47 39.22 -1.22
CA LEU A 24 4.78 37.81 -0.96
C LEU A 24 5.48 37.64 0.40
N PHE A 25 6.30 38.61 0.80
CA PHE A 25 7.05 38.59 2.06
C PHE A 25 6.14 38.92 3.25
N GLU A 26 5.18 39.82 3.07
CA GLU A 26 4.19 40.17 4.09
C GLU A 26 3.21 39.01 4.34
N ASN A 27 2.79 38.30 3.28
CA ASN A 27 1.99 37.08 3.40
C ASN A 27 2.75 35.91 4.05
N LEU A 28 4.06 35.77 3.81
CA LEU A 28 4.90 34.78 4.49
C LEU A 28 5.00 35.07 6.00
N THR A 29 5.10 36.36 6.36
CA THR A 29 5.22 36.79 7.76
C THR A 29 3.90 36.60 8.52
N ILE A 30 2.75 36.80 7.86
CA ILE A 30 1.44 36.53 8.44
C ILE A 30 1.20 35.02 8.58
N ALA A 31 1.55 34.22 7.56
CA ALA A 31 1.45 32.76 7.62
C ALA A 31 2.28 32.17 8.78
N THR A 32 3.49 32.69 9.01
CA THR A 32 4.35 32.26 10.13
C THR A 32 3.74 32.61 11.50
N LYS A 33 2.89 33.65 11.58
CA LYS A 33 2.26 34.10 12.82
C LYS A 33 1.03 33.26 13.23
N TYR A 34 0.37 32.61 12.27
CA TYR A 34 -0.80 31.75 12.51
C TYR A 34 -0.46 30.27 12.72
N VAL A 35 0.81 29.87 12.54
CA VAL A 35 1.32 28.52 12.87
C VAL A 35 1.23 28.22 14.38
N GLN A 36 1.09 29.23 15.24
CA GLN A 36 1.14 29.06 16.70
C GLN A 36 -0.18 28.68 17.40
N GLN A 37 -1.29 28.42 16.69
CA GLN A 37 -2.59 28.18 17.36
C GLN A 37 -3.40 26.94 16.92
N GLY A 38 -2.81 26.04 16.13
CA GLY A 38 -3.24 24.63 16.10
C GLY A 38 -2.16 23.79 16.75
N ASP A 39 -2.50 22.61 17.29
CA ASP A 39 -1.54 21.63 17.82
C ASP A 39 -0.63 21.02 16.72
N ALA A 40 -0.06 21.85 15.85
CA ALA A 40 1.06 21.52 15.00
C ALA A 40 2.31 21.47 15.89
N ILE A 41 2.70 20.27 16.28
CA ILE A 41 3.94 20.05 17.03
C ILE A 41 5.11 20.38 16.09
N GLU A 42 5.66 21.59 16.19
CA GLU A 42 6.94 21.95 15.60
C GLU A 42 8.04 21.09 16.26
N ILE A 43 8.78 20.35 15.44
CA ILE A 43 9.81 19.42 15.91
C ILE A 43 11.14 20.15 16.01
N ASP A 44 11.60 20.35 17.25
CA ASP A 44 13.03 20.57 17.54
C ASP A 44 13.76 19.21 17.48
N GLN A 45 14.76 19.08 16.61
CA GLN A 45 15.34 17.79 16.19
C GLN A 45 16.37 17.18 17.16
N HIS A 46 16.38 17.56 18.44
CA HIS A 46 17.42 17.12 19.38
C HIS A 46 16.82 16.54 20.66
N ASP A 47 16.47 15.23 20.64
CA ASP A 47 16.60 14.22 21.73
C ASP A 47 15.56 13.06 21.70
N GLU A 48 14.69 12.97 20.70
CA GLU A 48 13.68 11.91 20.66
C GLU A 48 14.25 10.56 20.15
N SER A 49 14.06 9.47 20.91
CA SER A 49 14.43 8.11 20.49
C SER A 49 13.71 7.72 19.18
N CYS A 50 14.39 7.00 18.28
CA CYS A 50 13.79 6.49 17.04
C CYS A 50 12.49 5.68 17.28
N THR A 51 12.37 5.00 18.42
CA THR A 51 11.14 4.28 18.77
C THR A 51 9.99 5.24 19.09
N THR A 52 10.26 6.31 19.84
CA THR A 52 9.26 7.34 20.17
C THR A 52 8.82 8.10 18.91
N THR A 53 9.78 8.43 18.04
CA THR A 53 9.50 9.00 16.72
C THR A 53 8.56 8.10 15.89
N LEU A 54 8.83 6.79 15.84
CA LEU A 54 7.99 5.83 15.13
C LEU A 54 6.62 5.65 15.79
N GLN A 55 6.56 5.61 17.12
CA GLN A 55 5.31 5.53 17.88
C GLN A 55 4.37 6.67 17.50
N ARG A 56 4.89 7.90 17.48
CA ARG A 56 4.13 9.09 17.10
C ARG A 56 3.74 9.06 15.63
N PHE A 57 4.66 8.74 14.73
CA PHE A 57 4.41 8.87 13.28
C PHE A 57 3.62 7.73 12.65
N LEU A 58 3.67 6.53 13.24
CA LEU A 58 2.83 5.41 12.83
C LEU A 58 1.45 5.46 13.46
N SER A 59 1.20 6.42 14.36
CA SER A 59 -0.14 6.67 14.87
C SER A 59 -1.04 7.23 13.76
N VAL A 60 -2.23 6.66 13.60
CA VAL A 60 -3.23 7.10 12.61
C VAL A 60 -3.54 8.57 12.89
N ASN A 61 -3.50 9.40 11.84
CA ASN A 61 -3.69 10.87 11.87
C ASN A 61 -2.47 11.72 12.28
N ALA A 62 -1.26 11.15 12.35
CA ALA A 62 -0.05 11.96 12.46
C ALA A 62 0.08 12.90 11.23
N VAL A 63 0.05 14.21 11.48
CA VAL A 63 0.32 15.25 10.49
C VAL A 63 1.83 15.48 10.42
N LEU A 64 2.40 15.31 9.22
CA LEU A 64 3.84 15.44 9.03
C LEU A 64 4.13 16.67 8.17
N SER A 65 4.73 17.69 8.78
CA SER A 65 5.34 18.81 8.04
C SER A 65 6.63 18.32 7.37
N THR A 66 6.61 18.17 6.05
CA THR A 66 7.79 17.75 5.29
C THR A 66 7.85 18.44 3.95
N ALA A 67 9.01 19.01 3.61
CA ALA A 67 9.37 19.33 2.24
C ALA A 67 9.36 18.03 1.42
N SER A 68 8.28 17.80 0.69
CA SER A 68 8.03 16.52 0.03
C SER A 68 9.03 16.33 -1.12
N SER A 69 9.95 15.37 -0.98
CA SER A 69 10.82 14.94 -2.08
C SER A 69 10.03 14.51 -3.33
N PHE A 70 8.75 14.18 -3.16
CA PHE A 70 7.82 13.93 -4.25
C PHE A 70 7.37 15.22 -4.94
N ALA A 71 7.06 16.30 -4.21
CA ALA A 71 6.73 17.60 -4.80
C ALA A 71 7.89 18.15 -5.64
N ILE A 72 9.12 18.07 -5.12
CA ILE A 72 10.34 18.42 -5.86
C ILE A 72 10.45 17.59 -7.15
N ARG A 73 10.20 16.28 -7.07
CA ARG A 73 10.26 15.39 -8.23
C ARG A 73 9.15 15.65 -9.24
N GLN A 74 7.95 16.00 -8.79
CA GLN A 74 6.82 16.36 -9.66
C GLN A 74 7.11 17.66 -10.40
N GLN A 75 7.67 18.66 -9.71
CA GLN A 75 8.14 19.89 -10.34
C GLN A 75 9.26 19.62 -11.35
N GLN A 76 10.26 18.81 -10.97
CA GLN A 76 11.31 18.38 -11.90
C GLN A 76 10.75 17.61 -13.09
N ALA A 77 9.73 16.76 -12.92
CA ALA A 77 9.07 16.06 -14.03
C ALA A 77 8.24 17.00 -14.93
N ALA A 78 7.81 18.15 -14.42
CA ALA A 78 7.14 19.18 -15.21
C ALA A 78 8.15 19.99 -16.06
N GLU A 79 9.37 20.17 -15.54
CA GLU A 79 10.44 20.94 -16.18
C GLU A 79 11.39 20.07 -17.03
N GLN A 80 11.51 18.78 -16.72
CA GLN A 80 12.48 17.83 -17.30
C GLN A 80 11.83 16.48 -17.63
N ASP A 81 12.34 15.81 -18.68
CA ASP A 81 11.91 14.47 -19.09
C ASP A 81 12.56 13.41 -18.18
N LEU A 82 11.86 12.99 -17.12
CA LEU A 82 12.35 12.00 -16.15
C LEU A 82 11.97 10.56 -16.53
N PRO A 83 12.82 9.56 -16.23
CA PRO A 83 12.52 8.18 -16.52
C PRO A 83 11.37 7.58 -15.70
N LEU A 84 10.58 6.71 -16.37
CA LEU A 84 9.63 5.82 -15.70
C LEU A 84 10.43 4.92 -14.75
N GLN A 85 10.33 5.22 -13.46
CA GLN A 85 11.02 4.47 -12.43
C GLN A 85 10.13 3.33 -11.95
N VAL A 86 10.68 2.12 -11.85
CA VAL A 86 10.00 1.02 -11.17
C VAL A 86 10.00 1.24 -9.67
N ILE A 87 8.79 1.35 -9.12
CA ILE A 87 8.55 1.59 -7.69
C ILE A 87 8.02 0.36 -6.95
N GLY A 88 7.51 -0.64 -7.68
CA GLY A 88 7.06 -1.91 -7.14
C GLY A 88 7.01 -2.99 -8.22
N GLU A 89 7.04 -4.25 -7.81
CA GLU A 89 6.98 -5.39 -8.72
C GLU A 89 6.24 -6.54 -8.04
N GLY A 90 5.26 -7.10 -8.74
CA GLY A 90 4.46 -8.23 -8.27
C GLY A 90 4.29 -9.29 -9.35
N PHE A 91 3.45 -10.27 -9.04
CA PHE A 91 3.15 -11.37 -9.95
C PHE A 91 2.34 -10.90 -11.17
N CYS A 92 1.32 -10.06 -10.96
CA CYS A 92 0.46 -9.59 -12.04
C CYS A 92 1.08 -8.46 -12.87
N GLY A 93 1.97 -7.65 -12.30
CA GLY A 93 2.50 -6.48 -12.99
C GLY A 93 3.68 -5.81 -12.32
N VAL A 94 4.25 -4.86 -13.04
CA VAL A 94 5.30 -3.95 -12.57
C VAL A 94 4.69 -2.56 -12.38
N ILE A 95 4.97 -1.92 -11.25
CA ILE A 95 4.48 -0.59 -10.92
C ILE A 95 5.55 0.44 -11.29
N TYR A 96 5.19 1.35 -12.18
CA TYR A 96 6.00 2.49 -12.57
C TYR A 96 5.46 3.77 -11.92
N ASP A 97 6.37 4.63 -11.50
CA ASP A 97 6.04 6.01 -11.13
C ASP A 97 5.62 6.79 -12.38
N PHE A 98 4.54 7.55 -12.27
CA PHE A 98 4.10 8.49 -13.31
C PHE A 98 4.09 9.93 -12.74
N PRO A 99 5.28 10.50 -12.47
CA PRO A 99 5.44 11.64 -11.56
C PRO A 99 4.84 12.93 -12.11
N SER A 100 4.86 13.16 -13.42
CA SER A 100 4.26 14.34 -14.09
C SER A 100 2.78 14.54 -13.74
N ARG A 101 2.10 13.47 -13.31
CA ARG A 101 0.66 13.47 -13.00
C ARG A 101 0.35 13.11 -11.55
N GLY A 102 1.35 12.75 -10.76
CA GLY A 102 1.16 12.18 -9.42
C GLY A 102 0.41 10.85 -9.42
N LEU A 103 0.59 10.06 -10.47
CA LEU A 103 -0.06 8.76 -10.68
C LEU A 103 0.97 7.63 -10.65
N ILE A 104 0.47 6.40 -10.72
CA ILE A 104 1.27 5.20 -11.04
C ILE A 104 0.74 4.54 -12.31
N ILE A 105 1.59 3.73 -12.93
CA ILE A 105 1.20 2.82 -14.00
C ILE A 105 1.49 1.39 -13.52
N LYS A 106 0.45 0.58 -13.33
CA LYS A 106 0.58 -0.88 -13.18
C LYS A 106 0.60 -1.49 -14.57
N ALA A 107 1.76 -1.94 -15.02
CA ALA A 107 1.92 -2.62 -16.30
C ALA A 107 1.78 -4.13 -16.12
N GLY A 108 0.74 -4.72 -16.72
CA GLY A 108 0.44 -6.14 -16.60
C GLY A 108 1.42 -7.01 -17.39
N ARG A 109 1.97 -8.05 -16.76
CA ARG A 109 2.86 -9.03 -17.41
C ARG A 109 2.13 -9.81 -18.50
N SER A 110 2.88 -10.55 -19.31
CA SER A 110 2.31 -11.46 -20.33
C SER A 110 1.21 -12.35 -19.74
N ASN A 111 0.09 -12.47 -20.46
CA ASN A 111 -1.09 -13.25 -20.08
C ASN A 111 -1.82 -12.78 -18.80
N LYS A 112 -1.67 -11.51 -18.40
CA LYS A 112 -2.38 -10.93 -17.24
C LYS A 112 -3.50 -9.97 -17.60
N LYS A 113 -3.98 -10.00 -18.85
CA LYS A 113 -5.04 -9.08 -19.35
C LYS A 113 -6.31 -9.18 -18.50
N GLN A 114 -6.74 -10.39 -18.16
CA GLN A 114 -7.95 -10.64 -17.38
C GLN A 114 -7.78 -10.20 -15.92
N GLU A 115 -6.66 -10.52 -15.27
CA GLU A 115 -6.39 -10.09 -13.91
C GLU A 115 -6.27 -8.56 -13.80
N MET A 116 -5.67 -7.91 -14.79
CA MET A 116 -5.61 -6.44 -14.86
C MET A 116 -6.99 -5.80 -14.99
N TRP A 117 -7.89 -6.40 -15.79
CA TRP A 117 -9.27 -5.93 -15.91
C TRP A 117 -10.07 -6.17 -14.63
N ALA A 118 -9.93 -7.35 -14.02
CA ALA A 118 -10.57 -7.67 -12.74
C ALA A 118 -10.13 -6.71 -11.62
N ASP A 119 -8.82 -6.43 -11.54
CA ASP A 119 -8.24 -5.46 -10.61
C ASP A 119 -8.86 -4.07 -10.81
N HIS A 120 -8.90 -3.57 -12.05
CA HIS A 120 -9.49 -2.26 -12.33
C HIS A 120 -10.98 -2.18 -11.95
N VAL A 121 -11.78 -3.19 -12.31
CA VAL A 121 -13.21 -3.21 -12.00
C VAL A 121 -13.45 -3.28 -10.50
N ALA A 122 -12.72 -4.13 -9.78
CA ALA A 122 -12.82 -4.24 -8.32
C ALA A 122 -12.37 -2.95 -7.63
N HIS A 123 -11.28 -2.34 -8.10
CA HIS A 123 -10.78 -1.06 -7.59
C HIS A 123 -11.81 0.07 -7.77
N VAL A 124 -12.41 0.21 -8.95
CA VAL A 124 -13.47 1.21 -9.21
C VAL A 124 -14.69 0.97 -8.33
N LYS A 125 -15.16 -0.28 -8.21
CA LYS A 125 -16.29 -0.60 -7.33
C LYS A 125 -15.99 -0.27 -5.88
N MET A 126 -14.81 -0.63 -5.40
CA MET A 126 -14.40 -0.37 -4.02
C MET A 126 -14.25 1.13 -3.77
N TRP A 127 -13.70 1.89 -4.72
CA TRP A 127 -13.62 3.35 -4.64
C TRP A 127 -15.00 3.99 -4.51
N GLU A 128 -15.95 3.60 -5.36
CA GLU A 128 -17.33 4.10 -5.34
C GLU A 128 -18.05 3.73 -4.02
N ALA A 129 -17.92 2.49 -3.58
CA ALA A 129 -18.52 2.00 -2.33
C ALA A 129 -17.93 2.67 -1.08
N SER A 130 -16.70 3.17 -1.16
CA SER A 130 -15.98 3.76 -0.02
C SER A 130 -16.20 5.26 0.16
N LYS A 131 -16.96 5.94 -0.72
CA LYS A 131 -17.12 7.41 -0.71
C LYS A 131 -17.57 8.00 0.64
N THR A 132 -18.33 7.25 1.42
CA THR A 132 -18.86 7.68 2.73
C THR A 132 -18.02 7.18 3.91
N THR A 133 -16.96 6.41 3.66
CA THR A 133 -16.12 5.81 4.70
C THR A 133 -14.80 6.56 4.78
N LYS A 134 -14.49 7.11 5.95
CA LYS A 134 -13.32 7.96 6.17
C LYS A 134 -12.20 7.31 6.99
N SER A 135 -12.41 6.09 7.48
CA SER A 135 -11.49 5.39 8.37
C SER A 135 -10.25 4.83 7.65
N TYR A 136 -10.34 4.59 6.35
CA TYR A 136 -9.22 4.18 5.49
C TYR A 136 -9.19 5.00 4.20
N ALA A 137 -8.04 4.98 3.55
CA ALA A 137 -7.77 5.60 2.28
C ALA A 137 -7.79 4.56 1.15
N MET A 138 -8.15 5.02 -0.03
CA MET A 138 -7.99 4.29 -1.28
C MET A 138 -7.22 5.18 -2.26
N PRO A 139 -6.41 4.61 -3.16
CA PRO A 139 -5.93 5.34 -4.32
C PRO A 139 -7.10 5.60 -5.27
N ARG A 140 -7.23 6.82 -5.79
CA ARG A 140 -8.24 7.14 -6.81
C ARG A 140 -7.95 6.36 -8.11
N PRO A 141 -8.87 5.52 -8.61
CA PRO A 141 -8.70 4.89 -9.91
C PRO A 141 -8.79 5.94 -11.02
N ALA A 142 -7.96 5.82 -12.07
CA ALA A 142 -8.02 6.73 -13.22
C ALA A 142 -8.57 6.03 -14.46
N TYR A 143 -7.83 5.09 -15.05
CA TYR A 143 -8.25 4.39 -16.27
C TYR A 143 -7.42 3.11 -16.50
N ILE A 144 -7.90 2.25 -17.39
CA ILE A 144 -7.16 1.09 -17.92
C ILE A 144 -7.03 1.21 -19.44
N VAL A 145 -5.89 0.77 -19.97
CA VAL A 145 -5.61 0.73 -21.41
C VAL A 145 -5.27 -0.70 -21.79
N GLN A 146 -6.00 -1.25 -22.75
CA GLN A 146 -5.79 -2.60 -23.25
C GLN A 146 -4.65 -2.63 -24.28
N VAL A 147 -4.14 -3.82 -24.58
CA VAL A 147 -3.04 -4.00 -25.55
C VAL A 147 -3.33 -3.38 -26.92
N GLU A 148 -4.60 -3.38 -27.35
CA GLU A 148 -5.03 -2.84 -28.63
C GLU A 148 -4.85 -1.31 -28.72
N ASP A 149 -5.04 -0.60 -27.60
CA ASP A 149 -4.97 0.86 -27.52
C ASP A 149 -3.60 1.37 -27.02
N LEU A 150 -2.72 0.45 -26.59
CA LEU A 150 -1.48 0.80 -25.93
C LEU A 150 -0.55 1.63 -26.82
N GLN A 151 -0.54 1.38 -28.13
CA GLN A 151 0.27 2.17 -29.07
C GLN A 151 -0.24 3.61 -29.19
N ALA A 152 -1.55 3.80 -29.32
CA ALA A 152 -2.15 5.13 -29.33
C ALA A 152 -1.86 5.87 -28.02
N TRP A 153 -1.97 5.18 -26.88
CA TRP A 153 -1.66 5.75 -25.58
C TRP A 153 -0.18 6.14 -25.44
N LYS A 154 0.75 5.29 -25.89
CA LYS A 154 2.20 5.58 -25.93
C LYS A 154 2.50 6.82 -26.78
N ILE A 155 1.82 6.98 -27.92
CA ILE A 155 1.97 8.17 -28.79
C ILE A 155 1.46 9.42 -28.08
N ALA A 156 0.29 9.35 -27.45
CA ALA A 156 -0.31 10.47 -26.72
C ALA A 156 0.55 10.93 -25.54
N HIS A 157 1.15 9.99 -24.82
CA HIS A 157 1.99 10.24 -23.65
C HIS A 157 3.49 10.22 -23.98
N ARG A 158 3.86 10.34 -25.26
CA ARG A 158 5.26 10.20 -25.71
C ARG A 158 6.21 11.14 -25.01
N LYS A 159 5.79 12.35 -24.61
CA LYS A 159 6.65 13.31 -23.90
C LYS A 159 6.93 12.89 -22.45
N GLU A 160 6.07 12.07 -21.87
CA GLU A 160 6.15 11.65 -20.48
C GLU A 160 6.76 10.24 -20.34
N ILE A 161 6.79 9.47 -21.45
CA ILE A 161 7.36 8.11 -21.52
C ILE A 161 8.72 8.11 -22.24
N LYS A 162 9.17 9.25 -22.79
CA LYS A 162 10.34 9.37 -23.70
C LYS A 162 11.71 9.15 -23.07
N SER A 163 11.77 8.87 -21.78
CA SER A 163 12.93 8.20 -21.21
C SER A 163 13.23 6.91 -21.98
N HIS A 164 14.48 6.76 -22.40
CA HIS A 164 15.00 5.74 -23.32
C HIS A 164 14.83 4.26 -22.88
N SER A 165 14.04 3.98 -21.84
CA SER A 165 13.73 2.64 -21.36
C SER A 165 12.26 2.22 -21.51
N GLY A 166 11.32 3.16 -21.73
CA GLY A 166 9.88 2.86 -21.78
C GLY A 166 9.43 1.89 -20.69
N PHE A 167 8.54 0.95 -21.05
CA PHE A 167 8.34 -0.26 -20.26
C PHE A 167 9.46 -1.26 -20.57
N PHE A 168 9.95 -1.98 -19.55
CA PHE A 168 10.99 -3.02 -19.74
C PHE A 168 10.51 -4.26 -20.51
N PHE A 169 9.22 -4.35 -20.80
CA PHE A 169 8.56 -5.42 -21.53
C PHE A 169 7.29 -4.86 -22.18
N ASP A 170 6.68 -5.59 -23.11
CA ASP A 170 5.39 -5.22 -23.69
C ASP A 170 4.22 -5.61 -22.75
N PRO A 171 3.54 -4.64 -22.13
CA PRO A 171 2.45 -4.92 -21.21
C PRO A 171 1.22 -5.50 -21.92
N SER A 172 0.54 -6.46 -21.29
CA SER A 172 -0.73 -6.99 -21.80
C SER A 172 -1.90 -6.02 -21.61
N ALA A 173 -1.75 -5.11 -20.64
CA ALA A 173 -2.61 -3.98 -20.35
C ALA A 173 -1.85 -3.05 -19.39
N ILE A 174 -2.26 -1.79 -19.28
CA ILE A 174 -1.80 -0.90 -18.23
C ILE A 174 -2.98 -0.34 -17.44
N MET A 175 -2.86 -0.26 -16.12
CA MET A 175 -3.82 0.41 -15.25
C MET A 175 -3.16 1.64 -14.62
N VAL A 176 -3.87 2.76 -14.60
CA VAL A 176 -3.41 4.02 -14.02
C VAL A 176 -4.30 4.40 -12.84
N SER A 177 -3.67 4.80 -11.74
CA SER A 177 -4.34 5.22 -10.50
C SER A 177 -3.46 6.21 -9.73
N GLU A 178 -4.05 6.87 -8.73
CA GLU A 178 -3.35 7.75 -7.79
C GLU A 178 -2.15 7.02 -7.15
N ARG A 179 -1.05 7.75 -6.98
CA ARG A 179 0.10 7.23 -6.26
C ARG A 179 -0.09 7.34 -4.76
N ILE A 180 0.05 6.22 -4.05
CA ILE A 180 0.34 6.24 -2.61
C ILE A 180 1.78 6.71 -2.44
N LEU A 181 1.98 7.82 -1.72
CA LEU A 181 3.32 8.33 -1.47
C LEU A 181 4.03 7.47 -0.42
N PRO A 182 5.33 7.26 -0.57
CA PRO A 182 6.10 6.54 0.45
C PRO A 182 6.13 7.31 1.76
N LEU A 183 6.28 6.59 2.87
CA LEU A 183 6.42 7.21 4.19
C LEU A 183 7.62 8.16 4.24
N PRO A 184 7.55 9.26 5.02
CA PRO A 184 8.62 10.26 5.03
C PRO A 184 9.99 9.76 5.46
N ARG A 185 11.01 10.54 5.09
CA ARG A 185 12.42 10.19 5.30
C ARG A 185 12.72 9.87 6.77
N SER A 186 12.21 10.67 7.71
CA SER A 186 12.39 10.47 9.14
C SER A 186 11.88 9.10 9.60
N ILE A 187 10.68 8.68 9.16
CA ILE A 187 10.13 7.35 9.45
C ILE A 187 11.03 6.26 8.88
N ARG A 188 11.48 6.40 7.62
CA ARG A 188 12.34 5.41 6.96
C ARG A 188 13.68 5.23 7.68
N GLU A 189 14.32 6.33 8.04
CA GLU A 189 15.59 6.33 8.78
C GLU A 189 15.42 5.72 10.18
N ALA A 190 14.32 6.03 10.87
CA ALA A 190 14.00 5.43 12.15
C ALA A 190 13.73 3.91 12.04
N LEU A 191 13.02 3.44 11.01
CA LEU A 191 12.81 2.01 10.76
C LEU A 191 14.13 1.26 10.51
N VAL A 192 15.05 1.86 9.73
CA VAL A 192 16.39 1.31 9.53
C VAL A 192 17.15 1.28 10.87
N SER A 193 17.07 2.35 11.65
CA SER A 193 17.75 2.42 12.95
C SER A 193 17.28 1.34 13.92
N VAL A 194 15.98 1.07 14.00
CA VAL A 194 15.39 0.12 14.96
C VAL A 194 15.50 -1.33 14.49
N PHE A 195 15.23 -1.62 13.22
CA PHE A 195 15.05 -3.00 12.74
C PHE A 195 16.15 -3.53 11.81
N CYS A 196 16.99 -2.67 11.24
CA CYS A 196 18.06 -3.12 10.36
C CYS A 196 19.28 -3.55 11.18
N PRO A 197 19.86 -4.74 10.93
CA PRO A 197 21.13 -5.14 11.52
C PRO A 197 22.22 -4.08 11.32
N SER A 198 23.06 -3.87 12.34
CA SER A 198 24.03 -2.77 12.38
C SER A 198 24.99 -2.75 11.18
N ASP A 199 25.41 -3.92 10.72
CA ASP A 199 26.26 -4.13 9.55
C ASP A 199 25.59 -3.78 8.21
N MET A 200 24.26 -3.70 8.19
CA MET A 200 23.47 -3.46 6.98
C MET A 200 22.84 -2.05 6.91
N LYS A 201 22.93 -1.26 7.99
CA LYS A 201 22.28 0.06 8.05
C LYS A 201 22.74 1.01 6.94
N ALA A 202 24.03 1.02 6.64
CA ALA A 202 24.58 1.88 5.58
C ALA A 202 24.01 1.50 4.20
N ASP A 203 23.98 0.19 3.89
CA ASP A 203 23.43 -0.32 2.63
C ASP A 203 21.92 -0.06 2.53
N ALA A 204 21.18 -0.26 3.63
CA ALA A 204 19.75 -0.01 3.68
C ALA A 204 19.42 1.48 3.46
N SER A 205 20.16 2.39 4.08
CA SER A 205 19.96 3.85 3.94
C SER A 205 20.28 4.35 2.53
N ASN A 206 21.30 3.76 1.88
CA ASN A 206 21.73 4.15 0.53
C ASN A 206 20.92 3.49 -0.58
N ASN A 207 20.19 2.40 -0.31
CA ASN A 207 19.42 1.68 -1.31
C ASN A 207 18.24 2.54 -1.86
N PRO A 208 18.25 2.93 -3.15
CA PRO A 208 17.19 3.75 -3.73
C PRO A 208 15.80 3.10 -3.67
N ALA A 209 15.71 1.77 -3.65
CA ALA A 209 14.44 1.06 -3.54
C ALA A 209 13.73 1.34 -2.20
N ASN A 210 14.50 1.58 -1.13
CA ASN A 210 13.96 1.87 0.20
C ASN A 210 13.30 3.25 0.28
N LYS A 211 13.50 4.13 -0.70
CA LYS A 211 12.74 5.40 -0.82
C LYS A 211 11.27 5.18 -1.13
N HIS A 212 10.88 4.00 -1.63
CA HIS A 212 9.50 3.62 -1.96
C HIS A 212 8.83 2.82 -0.82
N CYS A 213 9.10 3.21 0.43
CA CYS A 213 8.64 2.49 1.61
C CYS A 213 7.13 2.65 1.81
N LEU A 214 6.43 1.52 1.77
CA LEU A 214 5.08 1.33 2.30
C LEU A 214 5.16 0.19 3.33
N ILE A 215 4.48 0.34 4.46
CA ILE A 215 4.48 -0.65 5.54
C ILE A 215 3.23 -1.51 5.41
N ARG A 216 3.35 -2.84 5.38
CA ARG A 216 2.21 -3.77 5.42
C ARG A 216 1.79 -4.05 6.86
N ILE A 217 0.51 -3.86 7.18
CA ILE A 217 0.00 -3.98 8.56
C ILE A 217 -0.49 -5.41 8.80
N TYR A 218 0.07 -6.12 9.77
CA TYR A 218 -0.37 -7.49 10.08
C TYR A 218 -0.84 -7.63 11.53
N LEU A 219 -2.16 -7.62 11.73
CA LEU A 219 -2.78 -7.80 13.05
C LEU A 219 -3.01 -9.27 13.41
N GLY A 220 -2.89 -10.18 12.44
CA GLY A 220 -3.04 -11.62 12.66
C GLY A 220 -1.72 -12.39 12.72
N ARG A 221 -0.57 -11.70 12.79
CA ARG A 221 0.76 -12.31 12.73
C ARG A 221 1.67 -11.80 13.84
N ARG A 222 2.33 -12.74 14.51
CA ARG A 222 3.57 -12.54 15.25
C ARG A 222 4.69 -13.31 14.56
N ARG A 223 5.89 -12.73 14.50
CA ARG A 223 7.07 -13.50 14.08
C ARG A 223 7.62 -14.27 15.27
N MET A 224 7.55 -15.60 15.21
CA MET A 224 8.09 -16.48 16.26
C MET A 224 9.62 -16.62 16.21
N ASN A 225 10.26 -16.31 15.07
CA ASN A 225 11.70 -16.44 14.90
C ASN A 225 12.24 -15.26 14.08
N GLN A 226 13.17 -14.48 14.67
CA GLN A 226 14.00 -13.53 13.93
C GLN A 226 15.03 -14.34 13.12
N ARG A 227 14.63 -14.93 11.99
CA ARG A 227 15.65 -15.27 10.99
C ARG A 227 16.29 -13.95 10.58
N VAL A 228 17.59 -13.84 10.80
CA VAL A 228 18.39 -12.77 10.19
C VAL A 228 18.29 -13.01 8.69
N GLU A 229 17.41 -12.25 8.05
CA GLU A 229 17.36 -12.23 6.60
C GLU A 229 18.67 -11.62 6.11
N ASN A 230 19.34 -12.28 5.17
CA ASN A 230 20.59 -11.76 4.58
C ASN A 230 20.39 -10.43 3.81
N LYS A 231 19.17 -9.87 3.79
CA LYS A 231 18.77 -8.64 3.09
C LYS A 231 17.74 -7.89 3.93
N PHE A 232 17.93 -6.60 4.13
CA PHE A 232 16.96 -5.70 4.75
C PHE A 232 16.34 -4.79 3.67
N SER A 233 15.01 -4.67 3.66
CA SER A 233 14.26 -3.86 2.71
C SER A 233 13.14 -3.13 3.40
N LEU A 234 12.96 -1.85 3.05
CA LEU A 234 11.80 -1.06 3.42
C LEU A 234 10.64 -1.19 2.43
N ARG A 235 10.87 -1.79 1.25
CA ARG A 235 9.76 -2.22 0.38
C ARG A 235 9.06 -3.40 1.03
N ASN A 236 7.73 -3.33 1.10
CA ASN A 236 6.87 -4.34 1.72
C ASN A 236 7.28 -4.63 3.18
N PHE A 237 7.71 -3.61 3.92
CA PHE A 237 8.11 -3.80 5.31
C PHE A 237 6.91 -4.29 6.13
N GLU A 238 7.00 -5.50 6.67
CA GLU A 238 5.92 -6.11 7.46
C GLU A 238 5.91 -5.52 8.88
N LEU A 239 4.86 -4.81 9.27
CA LEU A 239 4.61 -4.38 10.65
C LEU A 239 3.68 -5.40 11.32
N THR A 240 4.30 -6.39 11.97
CA THR A 240 3.63 -7.44 12.74
C THR A 240 3.43 -7.01 14.20
N LEU A 241 2.58 -7.71 14.96
CA LEU A 241 2.28 -7.37 16.35
C LEU A 241 3.55 -7.27 17.23
N ASP A 242 4.53 -8.15 17.05
CA ASP A 242 5.82 -8.09 17.76
C ASP A 242 6.59 -6.79 17.48
N LYS A 243 6.53 -6.29 16.23
CA LYS A 243 7.16 -5.01 15.89
C LYS A 243 6.39 -3.84 16.46
N MET A 244 5.06 -3.90 16.47
CA MET A 244 4.24 -2.85 17.09
C MET A 244 4.54 -2.72 18.58
N GLU A 245 4.71 -3.84 19.29
CA GLU A 245 5.15 -3.86 20.70
C GLU A 245 6.52 -3.24 20.90
N ILE A 246 7.52 -3.59 20.07
CA ILE A 246 8.86 -2.99 20.12
C ILE A 246 8.81 -1.47 19.94
N LEU A 247 7.89 -0.99 19.09
CA LEU A 247 7.71 0.44 18.82
C LEU A 247 6.79 1.14 19.81
N GLY A 248 6.10 0.41 20.70
CA GLY A 248 5.04 0.98 21.55
C GLY A 248 3.82 1.47 20.77
N VAL A 249 3.63 1.04 19.52
CA VAL A 249 2.48 1.38 18.69
C VAL A 249 1.30 0.52 19.12
N ASP A 250 0.17 1.15 19.46
CA ASP A 250 -1.06 0.42 19.80
C ASP A 250 -1.67 -0.21 18.55
N PRO A 251 -1.79 -1.55 18.43
CA PRO A 251 -2.42 -2.18 17.27
C PRO A 251 -3.91 -1.85 17.11
N GLN A 252 -4.61 -1.44 18.18
CA GLN A 252 -6.07 -1.22 18.13
C GLN A 252 -6.48 -0.13 17.14
N GLN A 253 -5.63 0.88 16.95
CA GLN A 253 -5.89 1.97 16.00
C GLN A 253 -6.06 1.51 14.54
N TYR A 254 -5.54 0.33 14.18
CA TYR A 254 -5.65 -0.22 12.84
C TYR A 254 -6.89 -1.11 12.66
N VAL A 255 -7.53 -1.54 13.76
CA VAL A 255 -8.64 -2.50 13.73
C VAL A 255 -9.87 -1.94 13.04
N GLN A 256 -10.34 -0.76 13.45
CA GLN A 256 -11.56 -0.17 12.88
C GLN A 256 -11.43 0.06 11.37
N PRO A 257 -10.39 0.73 10.84
CA PRO A 257 -10.23 0.93 9.40
C PRO A 257 -10.27 -0.36 8.59
N MET A 258 -9.59 -1.41 9.07
CA MET A 258 -9.50 -2.69 8.37
C MET A 258 -10.84 -3.46 8.42
N ALA A 259 -11.54 -3.40 9.56
CA ALA A 259 -12.86 -4.00 9.73
C ALA A 259 -13.92 -3.31 8.85
N GLU A 260 -13.92 -1.97 8.83
CA GLU A 260 -14.84 -1.21 7.99
C GLU A 260 -14.56 -1.42 6.50
N ALA A 261 -13.29 -1.47 6.09
CA ALA A 261 -12.90 -1.78 4.72
C ALA A 261 -13.43 -3.14 4.27
N LEU A 262 -13.27 -4.19 5.10
CA LEU A 262 -13.77 -5.52 4.78
C LEU A 262 -15.29 -5.56 4.69
N ALA A 263 -16.00 -4.86 5.59
CA ALA A 263 -17.47 -4.76 5.53
C ALA A 263 -17.97 -4.05 4.26
N VAL A 264 -17.34 -2.93 3.88
CA VAL A 264 -17.66 -2.22 2.63
C VAL A 264 -17.40 -3.11 1.42
N MET A 265 -16.28 -3.82 1.42
CA MET A 265 -15.90 -4.72 0.34
C MET A 265 -16.91 -5.85 0.16
N HIS A 266 -17.28 -6.54 1.24
CA HIS A 266 -18.26 -7.61 1.21
C HIS A 266 -19.64 -7.10 0.80
N TRP A 267 -20.15 -6.05 1.43
CA TRP A 267 -21.59 -5.77 1.36
C TRP A 267 -21.96 -4.67 0.38
N ALA A 268 -21.14 -3.62 0.28
CA ALA A 268 -21.40 -2.52 -0.65
C ALA A 268 -20.78 -2.80 -2.04
N ALA A 269 -19.53 -3.27 -2.07
CA ALA A 269 -18.85 -3.57 -3.33
C ALA A 269 -19.14 -4.99 -3.87
N GLN A 270 -19.65 -5.90 -3.02
CA GLN A 270 -19.91 -7.31 -3.34
C GLN A 270 -18.66 -8.02 -3.88
N ILE A 271 -17.56 -7.91 -3.14
CA ILE A 271 -16.23 -8.47 -3.44
C ILE A 271 -15.79 -9.36 -2.27
N ASP A 272 -15.13 -10.48 -2.54
CA ASP A 272 -14.70 -11.47 -1.53
C ASP A 272 -13.45 -11.07 -0.72
N GLY A 273 -12.69 -10.11 -1.24
CA GLY A 273 -11.46 -9.61 -0.63
C GLY A 273 -10.25 -10.53 -0.75
N ALA A 274 -10.22 -11.40 -1.74
CA ALA A 274 -9.05 -12.23 -2.00
C ALA A 274 -7.82 -11.38 -2.39
N ASP A 275 -6.70 -11.66 -1.71
CA ASP A 275 -5.35 -11.09 -1.91
C ASP A 275 -5.23 -9.56 -1.74
N VAL A 276 -6.21 -8.92 -1.11
CA VAL A 276 -6.12 -7.48 -0.83
C VAL A 276 -5.05 -7.17 0.22
N GLU A 277 -4.37 -6.04 0.07
CA GLU A 277 -3.31 -5.60 0.98
C GLU A 277 -3.68 -4.32 1.71
N PHE A 278 -3.28 -4.23 2.99
CA PHE A 278 -3.37 -3.02 3.80
C PHE A 278 -1.99 -2.47 4.09
N VAL A 279 -1.77 -1.20 3.73
CA VAL A 279 -0.47 -0.54 3.89
C VAL A 279 -0.57 0.82 4.55
N LEU A 280 0.45 1.21 5.33
CA LEU A 280 0.67 2.62 5.69
C LEU A 280 1.47 3.30 4.58
N GLY A 281 0.94 4.44 4.15
CA GLY A 281 1.58 5.34 3.21
C GLY A 281 1.16 6.77 3.48
N SER A 282 1.71 7.69 2.70
CA SER A 282 1.36 9.11 2.74
C SER A 282 0.41 9.46 1.60
N SER A 283 -0.47 10.44 1.82
CA SER A 283 -1.35 10.99 0.79
C SER A 283 -0.68 12.18 0.07
N PRO A 284 -0.84 12.33 -1.26
CA PRO A 284 -0.38 13.52 -2.00
C PRO A 284 -1.23 14.76 -1.70
N GLU A 285 -2.49 14.58 -1.32
CA GLU A 285 -3.39 15.65 -0.89
C GLU A 285 -3.53 15.60 0.64
N ARG A 286 -3.59 16.76 1.31
CA ARG A 286 -3.99 16.83 2.72
C ARG A 286 -5.44 16.33 2.83
N ARG A 287 -5.60 15.08 3.26
CA ARG A 287 -6.91 14.53 3.59
C ARG A 287 -7.24 14.94 5.01
N ILE A 288 -8.23 15.82 5.17
CA ILE A 288 -8.76 16.17 6.50
C ILE A 288 -9.29 14.87 7.12
N SER A 289 -8.76 14.49 8.28
CA SER A 289 -9.19 13.26 8.94
C SER A 289 -10.67 13.39 9.36
N ALA A 290 -11.35 12.26 9.54
CA ALA A 290 -12.74 12.27 10.04
C ALA A 290 -12.84 13.02 11.38
N GLN A 291 -11.88 12.78 12.28
CA GLN A 291 -11.79 13.43 13.59
C GLN A 291 -11.58 14.94 13.47
N THR A 292 -10.70 15.36 12.54
CA THR A 292 -10.49 16.79 12.27
C THR A 292 -11.76 17.45 11.73
N LEU A 293 -12.49 16.78 10.84
CA LEU A 293 -13.79 17.24 10.35
C LEU A 293 -14.82 17.37 11.49
N ASP A 294 -14.86 16.39 12.39
CA ASP A 294 -15.78 16.40 13.53
C ASP A 294 -15.44 17.48 14.56
N SER A 295 -14.18 17.95 14.59
CA SER A 295 -13.72 19.05 15.45
C SER A 295 -13.79 20.45 14.81
N ILE A 296 -14.08 20.56 13.51
CA ILE A 296 -14.19 21.86 12.84
C ILE A 296 -15.56 22.47 13.15
N ASP A 297 -15.54 23.56 13.92
CA ASP A 297 -16.70 24.42 14.11
C ASP A 297 -16.84 25.40 12.93
N LEU A 298 -18.05 25.58 12.41
CA LEU A 298 -18.34 26.54 11.34
C LEU A 298 -18.15 27.99 11.80
N GLU A 299 -18.20 28.22 13.12
CA GLU A 299 -17.90 29.51 13.75
C GLU A 299 -16.43 29.64 14.19
N GLY A 300 -15.63 28.57 14.01
CA GLY A 300 -14.22 28.51 14.37
C GLY A 300 -13.27 29.09 13.32
N ASP A 301 -11.97 29.04 13.61
CA ASP A 301 -10.94 29.55 12.71
C ASP A 301 -10.97 28.84 11.34
N ILE A 302 -10.88 29.63 10.27
CA ILE A 302 -10.78 29.11 8.90
C ILE A 302 -9.42 28.44 8.73
N ILE A 303 -9.40 27.12 8.73
CA ILE A 303 -8.18 26.34 8.46
C ILE A 303 -7.93 26.32 6.95
N THR A 304 -6.77 26.84 6.52
CA THR A 304 -6.34 26.73 5.12
C THR A 304 -6.01 25.29 4.77
N THR A 305 -6.62 24.78 3.69
CA THR A 305 -6.32 23.47 3.12
C THR A 305 -5.22 23.52 2.05
N TRP A 306 -4.66 24.72 1.78
CA TRP A 306 -3.70 24.99 0.71
C TRP A 306 -2.22 24.77 1.10
N ASN A 307 -1.92 24.30 2.32
CA ASN A 307 -0.55 23.94 2.68
C ASN A 307 -0.24 22.52 2.20
N MET A 308 0.46 22.43 1.06
CA MET A 308 0.94 21.18 0.44
C MET A 308 2.14 20.53 1.18
N ASP A 309 2.68 21.21 2.20
CA ASP A 309 3.84 20.72 2.98
C ASP A 309 3.46 19.73 4.09
N GLU A 310 2.17 19.46 4.29
CA GLU A 310 1.69 18.52 5.29
C GLU A 310 1.17 17.23 4.63
N SER A 311 1.85 16.12 4.91
CA SER A 311 1.40 14.78 4.49
C SER A 311 0.88 13.99 5.70
N ASN A 312 -0.29 13.39 5.56
CA ASN A 312 -0.87 12.51 6.58
C ASN A 312 -0.50 11.07 6.28
N VAL A 313 -0.10 10.32 7.32
CA VAL A 313 0.00 8.86 7.25
C VAL A 313 -1.41 8.28 7.33
N SER A 314 -1.74 7.40 6.40
CA SER A 314 -3.06 6.76 6.33
C SER A 314 -2.92 5.29 5.99
N ILE A 315 -3.94 4.51 6.37
CA ILE A 315 -4.07 3.12 5.97
C ILE A 315 -4.69 3.09 4.58
N PHE A 316 -3.97 2.57 3.61
CA PHE A 316 -4.45 2.36 2.24
C PHE A 316 -4.79 0.90 2.01
N LEU A 317 -5.90 0.69 1.30
CA LEU A 317 -6.30 -0.60 0.76
C LEU A 317 -5.95 -0.68 -0.74
N LEU A 318 -5.32 -1.78 -1.17
CA LEU A 318 -4.87 -1.96 -2.56
C LEU A 318 -4.78 -3.45 -2.98
N ASP A 319 -4.40 -3.66 -4.25
CA ASP A 319 -4.21 -4.95 -4.95
C ASP A 319 -5.46 -5.83 -5.03
N PHE A 320 -6.33 -5.56 -6.00
CA PHE A 320 -7.61 -6.25 -6.16
C PHE A 320 -7.58 -7.32 -7.26
N ASN A 321 -6.40 -7.73 -7.73
CA ASN A 321 -6.26 -8.60 -8.90
C ASN A 321 -6.75 -10.04 -8.70
N GLN A 322 -6.92 -10.51 -7.46
CA GLN A 322 -7.49 -11.83 -7.15
C GLN A 322 -8.94 -11.76 -6.65
N CYS A 323 -9.46 -10.56 -6.43
CA CYS A 323 -10.81 -10.36 -5.94
C CYS A 323 -11.85 -10.91 -6.91
N ARG A 324 -12.87 -11.57 -6.37
CA ARG A 324 -14.03 -12.04 -7.14
C ARG A 324 -15.31 -11.44 -6.62
N ARG A 325 -16.35 -11.51 -7.45
CA ARG A 325 -17.69 -11.10 -7.03
C ARG A 325 -18.18 -12.01 -5.91
N MET A 326 -18.58 -11.41 -4.80
CA MET A 326 -19.19 -12.06 -3.65
C MET A 326 -20.70 -11.76 -3.65
N PRO A 327 -21.55 -12.66 -4.18
CA PRO A 327 -22.99 -12.48 -4.06
C PRO A 327 -23.43 -12.59 -2.59
N PRO A 328 -24.51 -11.91 -2.16
CA PRO A 328 -25.07 -12.02 -0.81
C PRO A 328 -25.82 -13.36 -0.64
N THR A 329 -25.07 -14.46 -0.70
CA THR A 329 -25.57 -15.83 -0.61
C THR A 329 -24.66 -16.66 0.28
N PRO A 330 -25.11 -17.81 0.80
CA PRO A 330 -24.24 -18.70 1.58
C PRO A 330 -22.93 -19.07 0.87
N LYS A 331 -22.97 -19.25 -0.45
CA LYS A 331 -21.76 -19.49 -1.24
C LYS A 331 -20.81 -18.29 -1.26
N GLY A 332 -21.35 -17.07 -1.42
CA GLY A 332 -20.51 -15.87 -1.36
C GLY A 332 -19.83 -15.71 0.00
N ILE A 333 -20.53 -16.05 1.08
CA ILE A 333 -19.94 -16.09 2.43
C ILE A 333 -18.80 -17.13 2.49
N ASP A 334 -18.97 -18.32 1.92
CA ASP A 334 -17.89 -19.33 1.87
C ASP A 334 -16.67 -18.83 1.10
N ASP A 335 -16.88 -18.16 -0.03
CA ASP A 335 -15.80 -17.58 -0.83
C ASP A 335 -15.06 -16.47 -0.04
N ALA A 336 -15.77 -15.64 0.73
CA ALA A 336 -15.18 -14.63 1.61
C ALA A 336 -14.44 -15.22 2.82
N VAL A 337 -14.99 -16.26 3.46
CA VAL A 337 -14.31 -16.98 4.56
C VAL A 337 -13.02 -17.61 4.05
N LYS A 338 -13.05 -18.20 2.85
CA LYS A 338 -11.86 -18.74 2.20
C LYS A 338 -10.82 -17.65 1.94
N ALA A 339 -11.22 -16.53 1.35
CA ALA A 339 -10.34 -15.38 1.12
C ALA A 339 -9.71 -14.88 2.44
N PHE A 340 -10.50 -14.74 3.51
CA PHE A 340 -9.99 -14.34 4.82
C PHE A 340 -8.84 -15.23 5.30
N TRP A 341 -8.94 -16.55 5.16
CA TRP A 341 -7.93 -17.51 5.63
C TRP A 341 -6.76 -17.72 4.65
N GLU A 342 -6.99 -17.61 3.35
CA GLU A 342 -5.95 -17.76 2.32
C GLU A 342 -5.07 -16.51 2.18
N ASN A 343 -5.62 -15.33 2.47
CA ASN A 343 -4.86 -14.10 2.50
C ASN A 343 -3.76 -14.16 3.56
N ASP A 344 -2.71 -13.36 3.34
CA ASP A 344 -1.83 -12.99 4.43
C ASP A 344 -2.65 -12.44 5.62
N PRO A 345 -2.23 -12.70 6.86
CA PRO A 345 -2.98 -12.39 8.08
C PRO A 345 -2.97 -10.88 8.43
N TYR A 346 -3.49 -10.06 7.52
CA TYR A 346 -3.73 -8.63 7.72
C TYR A 346 -4.70 -8.42 8.89
N TYR A 347 -5.82 -9.14 8.89
CA TYR A 347 -6.85 -9.08 9.93
C TYR A 347 -6.43 -9.84 11.20
N PRO A 348 -6.90 -9.43 12.40
CA PRO A 348 -6.80 -10.24 13.60
C PRO A 348 -7.39 -11.63 13.37
N ARG A 349 -6.80 -12.66 13.99
CA ARG A 349 -7.28 -14.05 13.86
C ARG A 349 -8.07 -14.46 15.10
N PRO A 350 -9.17 -15.21 14.97
CA PRO A 350 -9.90 -15.77 16.11
C PRO A 350 -9.11 -16.90 16.79
N GLY A 351 -9.63 -17.37 17.93
CA GLY A 351 -9.16 -18.59 18.59
C GLY A 351 -8.06 -18.40 19.64
N TYR A 352 -7.71 -17.15 19.95
CA TYR A 352 -6.82 -16.84 21.08
C TYR A 352 -7.58 -16.85 22.41
N LYS A 353 -6.83 -17.07 23.50
CA LYS A 353 -7.37 -17.10 24.85
C LYS A 353 -7.94 -15.74 25.24
N GLU A 354 -9.12 -15.75 25.85
CA GLU A 354 -9.76 -14.55 26.40
C GLU A 354 -8.78 -13.76 27.30
N GLY A 355 -8.76 -12.44 27.09
CA GLY A 355 -7.84 -11.51 27.76
C GLY A 355 -6.46 -11.37 27.10
N SER A 356 -6.11 -12.13 26.05
CA SER A 356 -4.90 -11.85 25.27
C SER A 356 -5.10 -10.64 24.35
N GLN A 357 -4.00 -10.00 23.93
CA GLN A 357 -4.06 -8.86 22.99
C GLN A 357 -4.74 -9.25 21.68
N GLU A 358 -4.44 -10.43 21.13
CA GLU A 358 -5.03 -10.93 19.89
C GLU A 358 -6.54 -11.18 20.02
N TRP A 359 -6.97 -11.73 21.17
CA TRP A 359 -8.38 -11.90 21.45
C TRP A 359 -9.10 -10.54 21.49
N MET A 360 -8.53 -9.55 22.17
CA MET A 360 -9.09 -8.19 22.22
C MET A 360 -9.18 -7.56 20.83
N LEU A 361 -8.14 -7.72 20.00
CA LEU A 361 -8.14 -7.21 18.62
C LEU A 361 -9.23 -7.89 17.78
N TRP A 362 -9.43 -9.20 17.93
CA TRP A 362 -10.50 -9.93 17.24
C TRP A 362 -11.89 -9.47 17.67
N GLU A 363 -12.15 -9.32 18.97
CA GLU A 363 -13.45 -8.85 19.47
C GLU A 363 -13.78 -7.45 18.96
N GLN A 364 -12.81 -6.52 18.98
CA GLN A 364 -12.99 -5.19 18.41
C GLN A 364 -13.24 -5.24 16.90
N PHE A 365 -12.49 -6.09 16.18
CA PHE A 365 -12.66 -6.27 14.74
C PHE A 365 -14.10 -6.71 14.42
N LYS A 366 -14.63 -7.71 15.13
CA LYS A 366 -16.02 -8.16 14.98
C LYS A 366 -17.01 -7.02 15.20
N GLY A 367 -16.83 -6.26 16.29
CA GLY A 367 -17.70 -5.13 16.62
C GLY A 367 -17.76 -4.10 15.51
N HIS A 368 -16.61 -3.60 15.05
CA HIS A 368 -16.53 -2.62 13.97
C HIS A 368 -17.06 -3.17 12.63
N TYR A 369 -16.73 -4.42 12.31
CA TYR A 369 -17.21 -5.07 11.09
C TYR A 369 -18.73 -5.16 11.07
N LEU A 370 -19.36 -5.61 12.16
CA LEU A 370 -20.82 -5.74 12.27
C LEU A 370 -21.50 -4.38 12.19
N VAL A 371 -21.04 -3.40 12.97
CA VAL A 371 -21.60 -2.03 12.94
C VAL A 371 -21.57 -1.46 11.54
N LYS A 372 -20.46 -1.61 10.81
CA LYS A 372 -20.37 -1.12 9.43
C LYS A 372 -21.23 -1.92 8.46
N SER A 373 -21.28 -3.24 8.63
CA SER A 373 -22.08 -4.13 7.79
C SER A 373 -23.57 -3.81 7.87
N TYR A 374 -24.09 -3.60 9.09
CA TYR A 374 -25.51 -3.29 9.30
C TYR A 374 -25.87 -1.87 8.85
N LYS A 375 -24.94 -0.92 8.90
CA LYS A 375 -25.12 0.38 8.23
C LYS A 375 -25.28 0.26 6.71
N ILE A 376 -24.77 -0.80 6.08
CA ILE A 376 -24.85 -1.04 4.63
C ILE A 376 -26.10 -1.85 4.26
N LEU A 377 -26.38 -2.93 5.00
CA LEU A 377 -27.41 -3.91 4.67
C LEU A 377 -28.72 -3.78 5.46
N ASP A 378 -28.75 -2.98 6.52
CA ASP A 378 -29.72 -2.98 7.63
C ASP A 378 -29.49 -4.04 8.74
N ASP A 379 -30.05 -3.78 9.94
CA ASP A 379 -29.88 -4.61 11.15
C ASP A 379 -30.60 -5.98 11.07
N SER A 380 -31.48 -6.18 10.08
CA SER A 380 -32.18 -7.45 9.89
C SER A 380 -31.32 -8.48 9.13
N ALA A 381 -30.23 -8.04 8.52
CA ALA A 381 -29.33 -8.90 7.77
C ALA A 381 -28.63 -9.94 8.67
N THR A 382 -28.71 -11.21 8.32
CA THR A 382 -28.04 -12.29 9.08
C THR A 382 -26.64 -12.61 8.55
N MET A 383 -26.36 -12.25 7.30
CA MET A 383 -25.12 -12.60 6.60
C MET A 383 -23.83 -12.06 7.25
N PRO A 384 -23.79 -10.84 7.81
CA PRO A 384 -22.58 -10.34 8.49
C PRO A 384 -22.16 -11.19 9.70
N ALA A 385 -23.12 -11.55 10.55
CA ALA A 385 -22.87 -12.41 11.70
C ALA A 385 -22.50 -13.84 11.26
N GLU A 386 -23.17 -14.34 10.23
CA GLU A 386 -22.90 -15.66 9.67
C GLU A 386 -21.48 -15.78 9.10
N PHE A 387 -20.98 -14.74 8.43
CA PHE A 387 -19.58 -14.67 7.98
C PHE A 387 -18.60 -14.81 9.15
N LEU A 388 -18.77 -14.02 10.21
CA LEU A 388 -17.88 -14.07 11.38
C LEU A 388 -17.92 -15.43 12.07
N ARG A 389 -19.12 -16.01 12.24
CA ARG A 389 -19.31 -17.35 12.81
C ARG A 389 -18.51 -18.40 12.01
N ARG A 390 -18.62 -18.38 10.67
CA ARG A 390 -17.87 -19.33 9.81
C ARG A 390 -16.35 -19.10 9.85
N VAL A 391 -15.90 -17.85 9.98
CA VAL A 391 -14.47 -17.55 10.20
C VAL A 391 -13.96 -18.19 11.50
N GLU A 392 -14.69 -18.04 12.60
CA GLU A 392 -14.33 -18.62 13.90
C GLU A 392 -14.32 -20.16 13.87
N GLU A 393 -15.33 -20.76 13.25
CA GLU A 393 -15.41 -22.23 13.09
C GLU A 393 -14.26 -22.81 12.26
N HIS A 394 -13.89 -22.12 11.18
CA HIS A 394 -12.75 -22.51 10.36
C HIS A 394 -11.44 -22.47 11.18
N GLY A 395 -11.23 -21.39 11.94
CA GLY A 395 -10.06 -21.25 12.82
C GLY A 395 -9.96 -22.33 13.90
N ASN A 396 -11.08 -22.61 14.57
CA ASN A 396 -11.16 -23.67 15.59
C ASN A 396 -10.91 -25.06 15.00
N SER A 397 -11.40 -25.33 13.79
CA SER A 397 -11.20 -26.60 13.10
C SER A 397 -9.74 -26.80 12.69
N ALA A 398 -9.09 -25.76 12.16
CA ALA A 398 -7.67 -25.80 11.79
C ALA A 398 -6.76 -26.00 13.02
N ALA A 399 -7.04 -25.30 14.12
CA ALA A 399 -6.30 -25.47 15.38
C ALA A 399 -6.40 -26.91 15.93
N ARG A 400 -7.60 -27.51 15.88
CA ARG A 400 -7.82 -28.91 16.29
C ARG A 400 -7.07 -29.90 15.42
N GLN A 401 -7.02 -29.68 14.10
CA GLN A 401 -6.27 -30.55 13.18
C GLN A 401 -4.76 -30.50 13.44
N LEU A 402 -4.20 -29.32 13.75
CA LEU A 402 -2.79 -29.16 14.15
C LEU A 402 -2.49 -29.86 15.50
N PHE A 403 -3.45 -29.87 16.43
CA PHE A 403 -3.29 -30.54 17.73
C PHE A 403 -3.39 -32.07 17.64
N MET A 404 -4.17 -32.59 16.69
CA MET A 404 -4.35 -34.03 16.44
C MET A 404 -3.28 -34.62 15.52
N GLY A 405 -2.66 -33.80 14.66
CA GLY A 405 -1.51 -34.17 13.84
C GLY A 405 -0.22 -34.03 14.63
N GLY A 406 0.10 -35.02 15.49
CA GLY A 406 1.38 -35.12 16.19
C GLY A 406 2.60 -34.98 15.25
N PRO A 407 3.82 -34.77 15.79
CA PRO A 407 5.00 -34.47 14.99
C PRO A 407 5.20 -35.56 13.92
N PRO A 408 5.63 -35.19 12.69
CA PRO A 408 5.75 -36.13 11.59
C PRO A 408 6.65 -37.29 12.00
N LEU A 409 6.16 -38.52 11.84
CA LEU A 409 6.98 -39.72 11.99
C LEU A 409 8.12 -39.65 10.97
N ASN A 410 9.34 -39.46 11.46
CA ASN A 410 10.55 -39.73 10.71
C ASN A 410 10.59 -41.23 10.39
N SER A 411 10.18 -41.63 9.18
CA SER A 411 10.47 -42.98 8.68
C SER A 411 11.92 -43.05 8.20
N ALA A 412 12.84 -43.07 9.16
CA ALA A 412 14.17 -43.64 8.96
C ALA A 412 14.09 -45.13 9.27
N THR A 413 13.92 -45.95 8.24
CA THR A 413 14.27 -47.37 8.31
C THR A 413 15.23 -47.67 7.17
N ALA A 414 16.52 -47.68 7.54
CA ALA A 414 17.53 -48.39 6.81
C ALA A 414 17.26 -49.90 6.93
N SER A 415 17.24 -50.60 5.79
CA SER A 415 17.56 -52.02 5.76
C SER A 415 18.47 -52.29 4.56
N SER A 416 19.60 -52.90 4.89
CA SER A 416 20.72 -53.28 4.05
C SER A 416 20.46 -54.55 3.26
N SER A 417 20.88 -54.62 2.00
CA SER A 417 21.41 -55.84 1.40
C SER A 417 22.30 -55.55 0.18
N ALA A 418 23.20 -56.50 -0.07
CA ALA A 418 24.50 -56.36 -0.74
C ALA A 418 24.49 -56.24 -2.28
N THR A 419 25.57 -55.63 -2.78
CA THR A 419 26.21 -55.63 -4.12
C THR A 419 26.47 -57.03 -4.72
N PRO A 420 26.98 -57.23 -5.98
CA PRO A 420 27.62 -56.28 -6.91
C PRO A 420 27.29 -56.42 -8.43
N GLY A 421 27.68 -55.43 -9.25
CA GLY A 421 28.02 -55.71 -10.65
C GLY A 421 27.99 -54.59 -11.70
N ARG A 422 29.20 -54.12 -12.03
CA ARG A 422 29.70 -53.75 -13.38
C ARG A 422 29.59 -52.31 -13.90
N SER A 423 30.64 -51.99 -14.65
CA SER A 423 31.31 -50.72 -15.00
C SER A 423 30.73 -49.91 -16.16
N SER A 424 30.99 -48.59 -16.16
CA SER A 424 31.60 -47.76 -17.24
C SER A 424 31.14 -46.29 -17.08
N SER A 425 32.03 -45.38 -16.65
CA SER A 425 32.86 -44.45 -17.45
C SER A 425 32.18 -43.11 -17.84
N ILE A 426 32.68 -42.04 -17.22
CA ILE A 426 33.04 -40.71 -17.79
C ILE A 426 31.92 -39.88 -18.48
N ALA A 427 31.57 -38.74 -17.87
CA ALA A 427 31.89 -37.39 -18.38
C ALA A 427 31.08 -36.31 -17.65
N ASP A 428 31.79 -35.25 -17.25
CA ASP A 428 31.28 -33.98 -16.74
C ASP A 428 30.22 -33.33 -17.66
N THR A 429 29.20 -32.72 -17.07
CA THR A 429 28.99 -31.26 -17.22
C THR A 429 28.11 -30.72 -16.10
N ASN A 430 28.49 -29.52 -15.71
CA ASN A 430 28.07 -28.74 -14.56
C ASN A 430 26.99 -27.76 -15.01
N GLU A 431 25.74 -27.91 -14.55
CA GLU A 431 24.73 -26.85 -14.68
C GLU A 431 23.85 -26.79 -13.42
N GLY A 432 24.03 -25.68 -12.69
CA GLY A 432 23.34 -25.38 -11.44
C GLY A 432 21.86 -25.13 -11.65
N ASN A 433 21.03 -26.04 -11.16
CA ASN A 433 19.59 -25.97 -11.24
C ASN A 433 19.01 -25.09 -10.11
N ASN A 434 18.58 -23.89 -10.45
CA ASN A 434 17.86 -22.95 -9.58
C ASN A 434 16.40 -23.41 -9.42
N ASN A 435 16.13 -24.25 -8.41
CA ASN A 435 14.75 -24.64 -8.05
C ASN A 435 14.02 -23.52 -7.31
N LYS A 436 13.36 -22.62 -8.05
CA LYS A 436 12.23 -21.84 -7.53
C LYS A 436 10.97 -22.71 -7.53
N LYS A 437 10.44 -22.99 -6.33
CA LYS A 437 9.20 -23.73 -6.10
C LYS A 437 8.02 -23.08 -6.85
N GLN A 438 7.53 -23.75 -7.89
CA GLN A 438 6.20 -23.53 -8.46
C GLN A 438 5.15 -24.10 -7.48
N ARG A 439 4.21 -23.26 -7.02
CA ARG A 439 2.96 -23.74 -6.43
C ARG A 439 1.98 -24.04 -7.57
N LYS A 440 1.69 -25.32 -7.78
CA LYS A 440 0.61 -25.78 -8.66
C LYS A 440 -0.72 -25.58 -7.93
N TYR A 441 -1.62 -24.79 -8.51
CA TYR A 441 -3.04 -24.86 -8.19
C TYR A 441 -3.66 -25.97 -9.05
N ALA A 442 -4.26 -26.95 -8.38
CA ALA A 442 -5.01 -28.01 -9.04
C ALA A 442 -6.37 -27.46 -9.48
N THR A 443 -6.60 -27.45 -10.78
CA THR A 443 -7.94 -27.32 -11.37
C THR A 443 -8.68 -28.64 -11.14
N LEU A 444 -9.82 -28.59 -10.46
CA LEU A 444 -10.79 -29.68 -10.42
C LEU A 444 -12.12 -29.13 -10.94
N GLY A 445 -12.58 -29.71 -12.05
CA GLY A 445 -13.88 -29.47 -12.68
C GLY A 445 -13.86 -28.46 -13.81
#